data_AF-A0A163XSX1-F1
#
_entry.id   AF-A0A163XSX1-F1
#
_cell.length_a   1.000
_cell.length_b   1.000
_cell.length_c   1.000
_cell.angle_alpha   90.00
_cell.angle_beta   90.00
_cell.angle_gamma   90.00
#
_symmetry.space_group_name_H-M   'P 1'
#
loop_
_entity.id
_entity.type
_entity.pdbx_description
1 polymer ?
#
loop_
_entity_poly.entity_id
_entity_poly.type
_entity_poly.pdbx_seq_one_letter_code
_entity_poly.pdbx_strand_id
1 'polypeptide(L)'
;MSKIQIQNTSNPTIIKFVLPDFITKGENYEFKNIDETAESPLAKELFYLPFVKTVYISNNFIAIEKFSIVEWDEVKETVADQIDLFLAKGKKILIDSKKEIKKQPITIYAESTPNPSVIKFVANKLLTKKGVEFKNIDEASASPLAKELFKQSFVKEIFIDENYVSISKYDAFEWDQLIQVTRSFIKEFLENGNLAVDESLISDTKAIEAAADEHFDSLDEKSQRIINILEENVKPAVQADGGNIAFQKYDQESNIVHVILQGACSGCPSSTFTLKNGIEGMLRHMLNDEGIIVEALNG
;
A
#
# COMPACT_ATOMS: atom_id res chain seq x y z
N MET A 1 17.38 -41.23 -14.69
CA MET A 1 16.68 -40.53 -13.59
C MET A 1 17.74 -40.05 -12.64
N SER A 2 17.85 -38.75 -12.42
CA SER A 2 18.88 -38.19 -11.55
C SER A 2 18.53 -38.54 -10.10
N LYS A 3 19.38 -39.35 -9.45
CA LYS A 3 19.16 -39.88 -8.10
C LYS A 3 19.48 -38.80 -7.05
N ILE A 4 18.72 -38.77 -5.96
CA ILE A 4 19.03 -37.94 -4.78
C ILE A 4 20.45 -38.25 -4.28
N GLN A 5 21.23 -37.21 -3.99
CA GLN A 5 22.56 -37.35 -3.40
C GLN A 5 22.51 -37.12 -1.89
N ILE A 6 23.02 -38.06 -1.12
CA ILE A 6 23.08 -37.95 0.34
C ILE A 6 24.42 -37.31 0.73
N GLN A 7 24.37 -36.24 1.51
CA GLN A 7 25.54 -35.50 1.99
C GLN A 7 25.50 -35.38 3.52
N ASN A 8 26.61 -35.74 4.15
CA ASN A 8 26.78 -35.52 5.59
C ASN A 8 26.98 -34.03 5.88
N THR A 9 26.48 -33.58 7.03
CA THR A 9 26.74 -32.22 7.51
C THR A 9 27.79 -32.23 8.62
N SER A 10 28.21 -31.05 9.08
CA SER A 10 29.07 -30.92 10.27
C SER A 10 28.38 -31.37 11.56
N ASN A 11 27.04 -31.45 11.57
CA ASN A 11 26.27 -31.99 12.67
C ASN A 11 25.91 -33.47 12.39
N PRO A 12 26.37 -34.43 13.20
CA PRO A 12 26.09 -35.85 12.98
C PRO A 12 24.61 -36.22 13.10
N THR A 13 23.76 -35.38 13.72
CA THR A 13 22.32 -35.61 13.78
C THR A 13 21.60 -35.16 12.50
N ILE A 14 22.27 -34.42 11.61
CA ILE A 14 21.67 -33.84 10.40
C ILE A 14 22.33 -34.42 9.15
N ILE A 15 21.49 -34.92 8.25
CA ILE A 15 21.90 -35.34 6.91
C ILE A 15 21.14 -34.56 5.85
N LYS A 16 21.79 -34.32 4.71
CA LYS A 16 21.25 -33.53 3.61
C LYS A 16 20.99 -34.42 2.39
N PHE A 17 19.78 -34.35 1.86
CA PHE A 17 19.32 -35.00 0.64
C PHE A 17 19.27 -33.94 -0.47
N VAL A 18 20.20 -33.99 -1.41
CA VAL A 18 20.31 -33.03 -2.52
C VAL A 18 19.60 -33.57 -3.75
N LEU A 19 18.64 -32.80 -4.23
CA LEU A 19 17.86 -33.09 -5.41
C LEU A 19 18.54 -32.51 -6.66
N PRO A 20 18.30 -33.10 -7.84
CA PRO A 20 18.84 -32.61 -9.11
C PRO A 20 18.30 -31.24 -9.52
N ASP A 21 17.04 -30.96 -9.18
CA ASP A 21 16.34 -29.74 -9.55
C ASP A 21 16.11 -28.83 -8.34
N PHE A 22 15.96 -27.52 -8.60
CA PHE A 22 15.58 -26.56 -7.57
C PHE A 22 14.14 -26.78 -7.12
N ILE A 23 13.96 -26.89 -5.80
CA ILE A 23 12.69 -27.09 -5.12
C ILE A 23 12.15 -25.81 -4.46
N THR A 24 13.00 -24.83 -4.17
CA THR A 24 12.60 -23.49 -3.71
C THR A 24 13.28 -22.39 -4.52
N LYS A 25 12.65 -21.21 -4.61
CA LYS A 25 13.21 -20.01 -5.27
C LYS A 25 13.97 -19.12 -4.29
N GLY A 26 14.91 -19.70 -3.54
CA GLY A 26 15.74 -18.98 -2.56
C GLY A 26 15.12 -18.78 -1.17
N GLU A 27 13.92 -19.32 -0.93
CA GLU A 27 13.29 -19.37 0.39
C GLU A 27 13.74 -20.63 1.16
N ASN A 28 13.85 -20.50 2.48
CA ASN A 28 14.22 -21.58 3.39
C ASN A 28 13.03 -21.87 4.32
N TYR A 29 12.69 -23.14 4.46
CA TYR A 29 11.60 -23.60 5.31
C TYR A 29 12.18 -24.51 6.40
N GLU A 30 11.71 -24.34 7.64
CA GLU A 30 12.03 -25.18 8.79
C GLU A 30 10.72 -25.63 9.42
N PHE A 31 10.56 -26.94 9.60
CA PHE A 31 9.40 -27.54 10.25
C PHE A 31 9.89 -28.37 11.44
N LYS A 32 9.31 -28.15 12.62
CA LYS A 32 9.70 -28.81 13.88
C LYS A 32 8.71 -29.86 14.37
N ASN A 33 7.51 -29.88 13.80
CA ASN A 33 6.47 -30.85 14.10
C ASN A 33 5.49 -30.97 12.94
N ILE A 34 4.57 -31.93 13.03
CA ILE A 34 3.58 -32.20 11.99
C ILE A 34 2.57 -31.05 11.80
N ASP A 35 2.28 -30.28 12.83
CA ASP A 35 1.30 -29.17 12.77
C ASP A 35 1.81 -28.00 11.93
N GLU A 36 3.13 -27.81 11.88
CA GLU A 36 3.80 -26.79 11.05
C GLU A 36 3.86 -27.17 9.57
N THR A 37 3.55 -28.42 9.19
CA THR A 37 3.75 -28.94 7.82
C THR A 37 2.62 -28.62 6.83
N ALA A 38 1.73 -27.69 7.17
CA ALA A 38 0.60 -27.31 6.31
C ALA A 38 1.05 -26.93 4.89
N GLU A 39 2.23 -26.32 4.78
CA GLU A 39 2.82 -25.82 3.53
C GLU A 39 3.69 -26.85 2.81
N SER A 40 3.98 -28.00 3.43
CA SER A 40 4.82 -29.05 2.85
C SER A 40 4.25 -30.45 3.07
N PRO A 41 3.56 -31.02 2.07
CA PRO A 41 3.09 -32.41 2.14
C PRO A 41 4.24 -33.40 2.29
N LEU A 42 5.43 -33.07 1.77
CA LEU A 42 6.62 -33.89 1.95
C LEU A 42 7.10 -33.84 3.41
N ALA A 43 7.20 -32.66 4.03
CA ALA A 43 7.56 -32.56 5.44
C ALA A 43 6.58 -33.34 6.31
N LYS A 44 5.28 -33.26 6.00
CA LYS A 44 4.24 -34.05 6.69
C LYS A 44 4.51 -35.55 6.60
N GLU A 45 4.85 -36.06 5.41
CA GLU A 45 5.18 -37.48 5.22
C GLU A 45 6.46 -37.89 5.95
N LEU A 46 7.46 -37.01 6.01
CA LEU A 46 8.71 -37.26 6.74
C LEU A 46 8.49 -37.30 8.26
N PHE A 47 7.57 -36.50 8.82
CA PHE A 47 7.24 -36.55 10.24
C PHE A 47 6.49 -37.80 10.69
N TYR A 48 6.00 -38.64 9.77
CA TYR A 48 5.52 -39.99 10.15
C TYR A 48 6.66 -40.95 10.50
N LEU A 49 7.91 -40.59 10.18
CA LEU A 49 9.08 -41.33 10.65
C LEU A 49 9.36 -40.94 12.10
N PRO A 50 9.30 -41.89 13.06
CA PRO A 50 9.30 -41.59 14.50
C PRO A 50 10.60 -40.97 15.01
N PHE A 51 11.67 -41.04 14.21
CA PHE A 51 12.97 -40.48 14.55
C PHE A 51 13.20 -39.07 13.99
N VAL A 52 12.30 -38.53 13.17
CA VAL A 52 12.47 -37.20 12.57
C VAL A 52 12.15 -36.12 13.59
N LYS A 53 13.13 -35.26 13.87
CA LYS A 53 13.02 -34.14 14.80
C LYS A 53 12.72 -32.83 14.08
N THR A 54 13.45 -32.54 13.00
CA THR A 54 13.32 -31.28 12.25
C THR A 54 13.53 -31.55 10.76
N VAL A 55 12.73 -30.90 9.91
CA VAL A 55 12.88 -30.95 8.44
C VAL A 55 13.17 -29.55 7.92
N TYR A 56 14.25 -29.41 7.18
CA TYR A 56 14.67 -28.19 6.50
C TYR A 56 14.54 -28.36 4.98
N ILE A 57 13.91 -27.40 4.31
CA ILE A 57 13.76 -27.41 2.84
C ILE A 57 14.35 -26.10 2.31
N SER A 58 15.33 -26.19 1.42
CA SER A 58 16.02 -25.02 0.87
C SER A 58 16.61 -25.31 -0.50
N ASN A 59 16.42 -24.38 -1.43
CA ASN A 59 17.04 -24.35 -2.73
C ASN A 59 16.84 -25.67 -3.52
N ASN A 60 17.82 -26.57 -3.53
CA ASN A 60 17.75 -27.89 -4.16
C ASN A 60 17.95 -29.05 -3.14
N PHE A 61 17.72 -28.84 -1.85
CA PHE A 61 17.97 -29.89 -0.86
C PHE A 61 16.98 -29.90 0.30
N ILE A 62 16.90 -31.06 0.92
CA ILE A 62 16.14 -31.31 2.14
C ILE A 62 17.14 -31.78 3.20
N ALA A 63 17.24 -31.11 4.34
CA ALA A 63 18.04 -31.59 5.46
C ALA A 63 17.12 -32.08 6.58
N ILE A 64 17.46 -33.21 7.18
CA ILE A 64 16.65 -33.81 8.23
C ILE A 64 17.51 -33.98 9.47
N GLU A 65 17.01 -33.48 10.59
CA GLU A 65 17.57 -33.74 11.91
C GLU A 65 16.84 -34.94 12.54
N LYS A 66 17.59 -35.92 13.05
CA LYS A 66 17.04 -37.07 13.78
C LYS A 66 17.12 -36.90 15.29
N PHE A 67 16.19 -37.55 16.01
CA PHE A 67 16.38 -37.93 17.40
C PHE A 67 17.47 -39.01 17.51
N SER A 68 18.16 -39.05 18.65
CA SER A 68 19.25 -40.00 18.95
C SER A 68 18.78 -41.44 19.20
N ILE A 69 17.68 -41.87 18.56
CA ILE A 69 17.08 -43.19 18.71
C ILE A 69 17.42 -44.16 17.56
N VAL A 70 18.07 -43.65 16.51
CA VAL A 70 18.46 -44.40 15.31
C VAL A 70 19.76 -43.84 14.76
N GLU A 71 20.50 -44.61 13.96
CA GLU A 71 21.67 -44.12 13.23
C GLU A 71 21.39 -43.88 11.74
N TRP A 72 21.99 -42.83 11.18
CA TRP A 72 21.73 -42.43 9.79
C TRP A 72 22.11 -43.51 8.78
N ASP A 73 23.15 -44.30 9.06
CA ASP A 73 23.59 -45.39 8.19
C ASP A 73 22.54 -46.49 8.02
N GLU A 74 21.60 -46.61 8.95
CA GLU A 74 20.52 -47.61 8.90
C GLU A 74 19.30 -47.14 8.11
N VAL A 75 19.08 -45.82 8.04
CA VAL A 75 17.81 -45.24 7.54
C VAL A 75 17.94 -44.29 6.36
N LYS A 76 19.14 -43.77 6.07
CA LYS A 76 19.33 -42.72 5.05
C LYS A 76 18.89 -43.14 3.65
N GLU A 77 19.14 -44.39 3.25
CA GLU A 77 18.71 -44.90 1.94
C GLU A 77 17.18 -45.01 1.87
N THR A 78 16.54 -45.55 2.92
CA THR A 78 15.07 -45.65 3.02
C THR A 78 14.40 -44.28 2.95
N VAL A 79 14.99 -43.27 3.60
CA VAL A 79 14.47 -41.89 3.55
C VAL A 79 14.64 -41.29 2.15
N ALA A 80 15.78 -41.53 1.49
CA ALA A 80 15.97 -41.11 0.10
C ALA A 80 14.93 -41.76 -0.83
N ASP A 81 14.69 -43.06 -0.69
CA ASP A 81 13.67 -43.78 -1.46
C ASP A 81 12.25 -43.23 -1.21
N GLN A 82 11.92 -42.82 0.03
CA GLN A 82 10.64 -42.19 0.34
C GLN A 82 10.49 -40.83 -0.35
N ILE A 83 11.55 -40.02 -0.38
CA ILE A 83 11.54 -38.74 -1.09
C ILE A 83 11.40 -38.98 -2.60
N ASP A 84 12.16 -39.91 -3.18
CA ASP A 84 12.04 -40.25 -4.61
C ASP A 84 10.63 -40.76 -4.96
N LEU A 85 10.04 -41.61 -4.13
CA LEU A 85 8.66 -42.09 -4.31
C LEU A 85 7.64 -40.97 -4.23
N PHE A 86 7.84 -39.99 -3.34
CA PHE A 86 6.99 -38.81 -3.23
C PHE A 86 7.04 -37.98 -4.52
N LEU A 87 8.23 -37.74 -5.07
CA LEU A 87 8.43 -36.99 -6.31
C LEU A 87 7.85 -37.73 -7.51
N ALA A 88 8.03 -39.06 -7.59
CA ALA A 88 7.49 -39.90 -8.65
C ALA A 88 5.94 -39.88 -8.70
N LYS A 89 5.28 -39.61 -7.57
CA LYS A 89 3.82 -39.43 -7.49
C LYS A 89 3.34 -38.06 -7.98
N GLY A 90 4.25 -37.17 -8.39
CA GLY A 90 3.91 -35.82 -8.88
C GLY A 90 3.36 -34.88 -7.81
N LYS A 91 3.53 -35.21 -6.52
CA LYS A 91 3.11 -34.34 -5.41
C LYS A 91 4.06 -33.15 -5.31
N LYS A 92 3.51 -31.96 -5.05
CA LYS A 92 4.32 -30.77 -4.78
C LYS A 92 4.99 -30.88 -3.41
N ILE A 93 6.29 -30.61 -3.36
CA ILE A 93 7.09 -30.57 -2.11
C ILE A 93 6.60 -29.45 -1.18
N LEU A 94 6.30 -28.30 -1.79
CA LEU A 94 5.71 -27.12 -1.15
C LEU A 94 4.41 -26.77 -1.85
N ILE A 95 3.37 -26.51 -1.09
CA ILE A 95 2.14 -25.89 -1.59
C ILE A 95 2.33 -24.38 -1.43
N ASP A 96 1.94 -23.60 -2.44
CA ASP A 96 1.82 -22.14 -2.29
C ASP A 96 0.78 -21.85 -1.20
N SER A 97 1.24 -21.74 0.04
CA SER A 97 0.43 -21.20 1.10
C SER A 97 0.23 -19.71 0.81
N LYS A 98 -0.99 -19.23 1.05
CA LYS A 98 -1.18 -17.80 1.27
C LYS A 98 -0.24 -17.45 2.43
N LYS A 99 0.90 -16.82 2.14
CA LYS A 99 1.76 -16.21 3.17
C LYS A 99 0.82 -15.56 4.17
N GLU A 100 0.89 -15.97 5.43
CA GLU A 100 0.34 -15.14 6.50
C GLU A 100 1.11 -13.82 6.40
N ILE A 101 0.54 -12.86 5.69
CA ILE A 101 1.07 -11.51 5.63
C ILE A 101 1.00 -11.07 7.08
N LYS A 102 2.18 -10.90 7.71
CA LYS A 102 2.25 -10.30 9.05
C LYS A 102 1.51 -8.97 8.97
N LYS A 103 0.29 -8.95 9.49
CA LYS A 103 -0.61 -7.80 9.36
C LYS A 103 0.06 -6.59 9.98
N GLN A 104 0.16 -5.52 9.22
CA GLN A 104 0.65 -4.26 9.75
C GLN A 104 -0.37 -3.72 10.76
N PRO A 105 0.03 -3.15 11.91
CA PRO A 105 -0.91 -2.55 12.86
C PRO A 105 -1.48 -1.25 12.29
N ILE A 106 -2.59 -1.36 11.57
CA ILE A 106 -3.28 -0.22 10.94
C ILE A 106 -4.55 0.12 11.69
N THR A 107 -4.78 1.42 11.92
CA THR A 107 -6.08 1.96 12.34
C THR A 107 -6.58 2.96 11.32
N ILE A 108 -7.89 2.95 11.10
CA ILE A 108 -8.59 3.89 10.21
C ILE A 108 -9.74 4.51 10.98
N TYR A 109 -9.82 5.84 10.98
CA TYR A 109 -10.94 6.62 11.51
C TYR A 109 -11.68 7.28 10.36
N ALA A 110 -12.98 7.52 10.53
CA ALA A 110 -13.78 8.26 9.57
C ALA A 110 -14.16 9.61 10.20
N GLU A 111 -13.94 10.68 9.46
CA GLU A 111 -14.24 12.05 9.83
C GLU A 111 -15.24 12.62 8.81
N SER A 112 -16.27 13.29 9.32
CA SER A 112 -17.20 14.03 8.45
C SER A 112 -16.51 15.26 7.90
N THR A 113 -16.81 15.59 6.64
CA THR A 113 -16.33 16.83 6.02
C THR A 113 -17.48 17.83 5.90
N PRO A 114 -17.21 19.13 5.66
CA PRO A 114 -18.26 20.09 5.30
C PRO A 114 -19.05 19.71 4.04
N ASN A 115 -18.50 18.83 3.20
CA ASN A 115 -19.17 18.31 2.01
C ASN A 115 -19.92 17.00 2.35
N PRO A 116 -21.27 16.97 2.34
CA PRO A 116 -22.04 15.79 2.74
C PRO A 116 -21.85 14.58 1.80
N SER A 117 -21.36 14.80 0.58
CA SER A 117 -21.04 13.71 -0.35
C SER A 117 -19.66 13.11 -0.09
N VAL A 118 -18.84 13.67 0.80
CA VAL A 118 -17.45 13.25 1.04
C VAL A 118 -17.21 12.87 2.50
N ILE A 119 -16.60 11.70 2.71
CA ILE A 119 -16.07 11.29 4.01
C ILE A 119 -14.55 11.15 3.92
N LYS A 120 -13.87 11.64 4.95
CA LYS A 120 -12.42 11.54 5.11
C LYS A 120 -12.08 10.32 5.96
N PHE A 121 -11.23 9.44 5.47
CA PHE A 121 -10.74 8.26 6.18
C PHE A 121 -9.27 8.44 6.55
N VAL A 122 -8.97 8.59 7.83
CA VAL A 122 -7.62 8.91 8.34
C VAL A 122 -6.93 7.66 8.85
N ALA A 123 -5.71 7.41 8.38
CA ALA A 123 -4.85 6.31 8.79
C ALA A 123 -3.78 6.75 9.80
N ASN A 124 -3.31 5.80 10.61
CA ASN A 124 -2.14 5.97 11.48
C ASN A 124 -0.79 5.86 10.75
N LYS A 125 -0.77 5.92 9.42
CA LYS A 125 0.43 5.89 8.59
C LYS A 125 0.30 6.82 7.40
N LEU A 126 1.44 7.29 6.90
CA LEU A 126 1.51 7.98 5.62
C LEU A 126 1.08 7.03 4.49
N LEU A 127 0.18 7.51 3.64
CA LEU A 127 -0.38 6.88 2.45
C LEU A 127 0.31 7.37 1.18
N THR A 128 0.59 8.67 1.10
CA THR A 128 1.34 9.30 0.00
C THR A 128 2.02 10.59 0.47
N LYS A 129 3.07 11.01 -0.23
CA LYS A 129 3.71 12.32 -0.01
C LYS A 129 3.08 13.44 -0.83
N LYS A 130 2.35 13.08 -1.89
CA LYS A 130 1.78 14.02 -2.84
C LYS A 130 0.31 13.72 -3.02
N GLY A 131 -0.52 14.73 -2.80
CA GLY A 131 -1.94 14.66 -3.09
C GLY A 131 -2.21 14.15 -4.51
N VAL A 132 -2.97 13.06 -4.61
CA VAL A 132 -3.43 12.49 -5.88
C VAL A 132 -4.94 12.40 -5.89
N GLU A 133 -5.53 12.73 -7.03
CA GLU A 133 -6.98 12.74 -7.24
C GLU A 133 -7.32 11.87 -8.43
N PHE A 134 -8.39 11.09 -8.29
CA PHE A 134 -8.88 10.18 -9.31
C PHE A 134 -10.39 10.36 -9.47
N LYS A 135 -10.86 10.60 -10.69
CA LYS A 135 -12.29 10.77 -10.99
C LYS A 135 -12.96 9.50 -11.51
N ASN A 136 -12.17 8.48 -11.81
CA ASN A 136 -12.62 7.19 -12.29
C ASN A 136 -11.49 6.15 -12.14
N ILE A 137 -11.84 4.89 -12.42
CA ILE A 137 -10.92 3.76 -12.31
C ILE A 137 -9.75 3.81 -13.31
N ASP A 138 -9.92 4.44 -14.47
CA ASP A 138 -8.89 4.50 -15.52
C ASP A 138 -7.75 5.46 -15.13
N GLU A 139 -8.08 6.53 -14.41
CA GLU A 139 -7.10 7.47 -13.85
C GLU A 139 -6.33 6.87 -12.66
N ALA A 140 -6.88 5.87 -11.97
CA ALA A 140 -6.33 5.26 -10.76
C ALA A 140 -5.11 4.34 -10.99
N SER A 141 -4.39 4.51 -12.10
CA SER A 141 -3.23 3.70 -12.47
C SER A 141 -2.18 3.61 -11.34
N ALA A 142 -1.89 4.74 -10.71
CA ALA A 142 -0.91 4.91 -9.64
C ALA A 142 -1.40 4.51 -8.25
N SER A 143 -2.69 4.18 -8.06
CA SER A 143 -3.23 3.83 -6.75
C SER A 143 -3.94 2.48 -6.76
N PRO A 144 -3.28 1.42 -6.24
CA PRO A 144 -3.92 0.13 -6.02
C PRO A 144 -5.15 0.22 -5.12
N LEU A 145 -5.12 1.08 -4.09
CA LEU A 145 -6.26 1.30 -3.20
C LEU A 145 -7.44 1.93 -3.96
N ALA A 146 -7.20 2.99 -4.74
CA ALA A 146 -8.25 3.66 -5.51
C ALA A 146 -8.88 2.71 -6.53
N LYS A 147 -8.09 1.88 -7.23
CA LYS A 147 -8.60 0.86 -8.15
C LYS A 147 -9.61 -0.08 -7.50
N GLU A 148 -9.32 -0.56 -6.29
CA GLU A 148 -10.23 -1.45 -5.58
C GLU A 148 -11.45 -0.71 -5.01
N LEU A 149 -11.28 0.54 -4.55
CA LEU A 149 -12.39 1.38 -4.10
C LEU A 149 -13.37 1.71 -5.24
N PHE A 150 -12.89 1.98 -6.46
CA PHE A 150 -13.75 2.23 -7.63
C PHE A 150 -14.58 1.01 -8.07
N LYS A 151 -14.26 -0.20 -7.61
CA LYS A 151 -15.13 -1.36 -7.84
C LYS A 151 -16.44 -1.26 -7.04
N GLN A 152 -16.48 -0.40 -6.02
CA GLN A 152 -17.68 -0.13 -5.25
C GLN A 152 -18.56 0.85 -6.03
N SER A 153 -19.81 0.46 -6.32
CA SER A 153 -20.71 1.22 -7.20
C SER A 153 -21.08 2.63 -6.72
N PHE A 154 -20.83 2.93 -5.44
CA PHE A 154 -21.15 4.24 -4.86
C PHE A 154 -20.02 5.25 -5.01
N VAL A 155 -18.79 4.82 -5.29
CA VAL A 155 -17.61 5.70 -5.29
C VAL A 155 -17.55 6.49 -6.58
N LYS A 156 -17.54 7.81 -6.46
CA LYS A 156 -17.50 8.79 -7.56
C LYS A 156 -16.08 9.30 -7.80
N GLU A 157 -15.42 9.79 -6.76
CA GLU A 157 -14.08 10.39 -6.81
C GLU A 157 -13.30 9.97 -5.56
N ILE A 158 -11.98 9.87 -5.69
CA ILE A 158 -11.08 9.51 -4.60
C ILE A 158 -9.91 10.49 -4.59
N PHE A 159 -9.65 11.08 -3.44
CA PHE A 159 -8.49 11.90 -3.18
C PHE A 159 -7.65 11.27 -2.06
N ILE A 160 -6.34 11.14 -2.26
CA ILE A 160 -5.42 10.57 -1.28
C ILE A 160 -4.31 11.59 -1.05
N ASP A 161 -4.10 11.97 0.20
CA ASP A 161 -3.01 12.87 0.60
C ASP A 161 -2.54 12.53 2.01
N GLU A 162 -1.27 12.80 2.28
CA GLU A 162 -0.59 12.48 3.54
C GLU A 162 -1.01 11.12 4.13
N ASN A 163 -1.82 11.12 5.19
CA ASN A 163 -2.30 9.94 5.89
C ASN A 163 -3.80 9.68 5.72
N TYR A 164 -4.51 10.35 4.80
CA TYR A 164 -5.95 10.21 4.66
C TYR A 164 -6.42 9.97 3.22
N VAL A 165 -7.62 9.43 3.11
CA VAL A 165 -8.35 9.23 1.84
C VAL A 165 -9.70 9.90 1.96
N SER A 166 -10.00 10.84 1.09
CA SER A 166 -11.33 11.43 0.94
C SER A 166 -12.06 10.74 -0.19
N ILE A 167 -13.23 10.19 0.11
CA ILE A 167 -14.03 9.44 -0.87
C ILE A 167 -15.33 10.21 -1.08
N SER A 168 -15.60 10.55 -2.33
CA SER A 168 -16.86 11.15 -2.77
C SER A 168 -17.81 10.07 -3.26
N LYS A 169 -19.09 10.13 -2.86
CA LYS A 169 -20.13 9.22 -3.34
C LYS A 169 -20.98 9.84 -4.45
N TYR A 170 -21.59 9.00 -5.28
CA TYR A 170 -22.72 9.44 -6.11
C TYR A 170 -23.93 9.79 -5.26
N ASP A 171 -24.74 10.76 -5.71
CA ASP A 171 -25.90 11.30 -4.97
C ASP A 171 -26.99 10.25 -4.66
N ALA A 172 -27.01 9.13 -5.39
CA ALA A 172 -27.98 8.05 -5.17
C ALA A 172 -27.72 7.20 -3.91
N PHE A 173 -26.61 7.42 -3.21
CA PHE A 173 -26.18 6.63 -2.05
C PHE A 173 -26.12 7.49 -0.78
N GLU A 174 -26.16 6.86 0.39
CA GLU A 174 -26.04 7.55 1.70
C GLU A 174 -24.90 6.97 2.54
N TRP A 175 -24.19 7.83 3.28
CA TRP A 175 -22.96 7.44 3.97
C TRP A 175 -23.18 6.56 5.21
N ASP A 176 -24.34 6.66 5.88
CA ASP A 176 -24.62 5.99 7.16
C ASP A 176 -24.26 4.50 7.17
N GLN A 177 -24.59 3.79 6.07
CA GLN A 177 -24.33 2.35 5.94
C GLN A 177 -22.97 2.05 5.27
N LEU A 178 -22.39 3.02 4.57
CA LEU A 178 -21.18 2.84 3.77
C LEU A 178 -19.90 3.13 4.56
N ILE A 179 -19.96 4.00 5.59
CA ILE A 179 -18.78 4.39 6.39
C ILE A 179 -18.08 3.16 6.99
N GLN A 180 -18.82 2.26 7.66
CA GLN A 180 -18.23 1.11 8.34
C GLN A 180 -17.62 0.10 7.38
N VAL A 181 -18.28 -0.15 6.25
CA VAL A 181 -17.81 -1.07 5.21
C VAL A 181 -16.55 -0.53 4.56
N THR A 182 -16.56 0.76 4.18
CA THR A 182 -15.43 1.44 3.53
C THR A 182 -14.22 1.51 4.46
N ARG A 183 -14.44 1.88 5.73
CA ARG A 183 -13.39 1.90 6.77
C ARG A 183 -12.74 0.54 6.96
N SER A 184 -13.54 -0.52 7.06
CA SER A 184 -13.05 -1.89 7.23
C SER A 184 -12.27 -2.35 6.00
N PHE A 185 -12.76 -2.03 4.81
CA PHE A 185 -12.08 -2.33 3.56
C PHE A 185 -10.70 -1.67 3.48
N ILE A 186 -10.60 -0.36 3.73
CA ILE A 186 -9.31 0.37 3.70
C ILE A 186 -8.35 -0.21 4.75
N LYS A 187 -8.85 -0.50 5.96
CA LYS A 187 -8.04 -1.10 7.02
C LYS A 187 -7.46 -2.44 6.58
N GLU A 188 -8.30 -3.37 6.11
CA GLU A 188 -7.87 -4.70 5.66
C GLU A 188 -6.89 -4.61 4.49
N PHE A 189 -7.17 -3.73 3.53
CA PHE A 189 -6.30 -3.51 2.38
C PHE A 189 -4.88 -3.12 2.81
N LEU A 190 -4.74 -2.18 3.75
CA LEU A 190 -3.46 -1.71 4.26
C LEU A 190 -2.81 -2.69 5.25
N GLU A 191 -3.58 -3.42 6.06
CA GLU A 191 -3.08 -4.47 6.95
C GLU A 191 -2.36 -5.56 6.16
N ASN A 192 -2.86 -5.88 4.96
CA ASN A 192 -2.26 -6.83 4.03
C ASN A 192 -0.99 -6.29 3.32
N GLY A 193 -0.48 -5.12 3.73
CA GLY A 193 0.76 -4.56 3.22
C GLY A 193 0.66 -3.98 1.81
N ASN A 194 -0.55 -3.83 1.26
CA ASN A 194 -0.75 -3.20 -0.03
C ASN A 194 -0.44 -1.70 0.04
N LEU A 195 0.06 -1.13 -1.06
CA LEU A 195 0.33 0.30 -1.18
C LEU A 195 -0.97 1.06 -1.47
N ALA A 196 -1.19 2.16 -0.74
CA ALA A 196 -2.27 3.09 -1.06
C ALA A 196 -2.03 3.77 -2.41
N VAL A 197 -0.82 4.31 -2.59
CA VAL A 197 -0.33 4.93 -3.82
C VAL A 197 1.06 4.38 -4.11
N ASP A 198 1.31 4.04 -5.37
CA ASP A 198 2.64 3.73 -5.89
C ASP A 198 3.24 5.02 -6.46
N GLU A 199 4.09 5.66 -5.64
CA GLU A 199 4.76 6.93 -5.95
C GLU A 199 5.59 6.87 -7.25
N SER A 200 6.01 5.68 -7.70
CA SER A 200 6.78 5.51 -8.95
C SER A 200 5.92 5.64 -10.20
N LEU A 201 4.60 5.49 -10.05
CA LEU A 201 3.63 5.58 -11.15
C LEU A 201 2.93 6.95 -11.20
N ILE A 202 3.13 7.79 -10.19
CA ILE A 202 2.77 9.20 -10.26
C ILE A 202 3.75 9.85 -11.24
N SER A 203 3.24 10.45 -12.31
CA SER A 203 4.06 11.10 -13.35
C SER A 203 5.16 11.98 -12.73
N ASP A 204 6.42 11.57 -12.94
CA ASP A 204 7.71 12.20 -12.63
C ASP A 204 7.90 12.85 -11.24
N THR A 205 7.86 12.05 -10.17
CA THR A 205 8.14 12.46 -8.78
C THR A 205 9.51 13.14 -8.58
N LYS A 206 10.56 12.73 -9.29
CA LYS A 206 11.91 13.34 -9.15
C LYS A 206 12.14 14.60 -9.97
N ALA A 207 11.52 14.71 -11.15
CA ALA A 207 11.62 15.91 -11.95
C ALA A 207 10.72 17.01 -11.40
N ILE A 208 9.57 16.67 -10.80
CA ILE A 208 8.62 17.64 -10.27
C ILE A 208 9.06 18.22 -8.92
N GLU A 209 9.71 17.49 -8.01
CA GLU A 209 10.23 18.11 -6.76
C GLU A 209 11.36 19.10 -7.06
N ALA A 210 12.34 18.69 -7.88
CA ALA A 210 13.41 19.59 -8.33
C ALA A 210 12.87 20.75 -9.17
N ALA A 211 11.90 20.49 -10.06
CA ALA A 211 11.26 21.54 -10.84
C ALA A 211 10.29 22.39 -10.01
N ALA A 212 9.71 21.92 -8.90
CA ALA A 212 8.82 22.71 -8.05
C ALA A 212 9.62 23.70 -7.21
N ASP A 213 10.76 23.28 -6.67
CA ASP A 213 11.69 24.17 -5.96
C ASP A 213 12.35 25.16 -6.93
N GLU A 214 12.88 24.69 -8.08
CA GLU A 214 13.42 25.60 -9.12
C GLU A 214 12.33 26.51 -9.72
N HIS A 215 11.10 26.01 -9.88
CA HIS A 215 9.97 26.81 -10.35
C HIS A 215 9.61 27.86 -9.32
N PHE A 216 9.50 27.51 -8.03
CA PHE A 216 9.21 28.45 -6.97
C PHE A 216 10.24 29.59 -6.93
N ASP A 217 11.53 29.26 -6.95
CA ASP A 217 12.61 30.25 -6.96
C ASP A 217 12.62 31.11 -8.24
N SER A 218 12.05 30.62 -9.34
CA SER A 218 11.90 31.36 -10.60
C SER A 218 10.67 32.29 -10.66
N LEU A 219 9.72 32.15 -9.73
CA LEU A 219 8.52 32.98 -9.67
C LEU A 219 8.83 34.39 -9.13
N ASP A 220 7.95 35.35 -9.44
CA ASP A 220 8.05 36.69 -8.87
C ASP A 220 7.76 36.68 -7.36
N GLU A 221 8.26 37.69 -6.65
CA GLU A 221 8.13 37.81 -5.18
C GLU A 221 6.68 37.71 -4.69
N LYS A 222 5.72 38.23 -5.47
CA LYS A 222 4.30 38.20 -5.06
C LYS A 222 3.74 36.79 -5.20
N SER A 223 4.03 36.09 -6.30
CA SER A 223 3.69 34.68 -6.47
C SER A 223 4.26 33.79 -5.37
N GLN A 224 5.54 33.96 -5.01
CA GLN A 224 6.17 33.21 -3.91
C GLN A 224 5.46 33.48 -2.57
N ARG A 225 5.14 34.75 -2.27
CA ARG A 225 4.39 35.09 -1.05
C ARG A 225 2.98 34.50 -1.05
N ILE A 226 2.28 34.50 -2.18
CA ILE A 226 0.97 33.86 -2.32
C ILE A 226 1.07 32.38 -1.98
N ILE A 227 2.03 31.66 -2.58
CA ILE A 227 2.25 30.23 -2.32
C ILE A 227 2.51 29.98 -0.83
N ASN A 228 3.40 30.75 -0.20
CA ASN A 228 3.69 30.60 1.23
C ASN A 228 2.45 30.83 2.11
N ILE A 229 1.64 31.85 1.80
CA ILE A 229 0.38 32.10 2.51
C ILE A 229 -0.56 30.90 2.37
N LEU A 230 -0.72 30.37 1.14
CA LEU A 230 -1.59 29.22 0.89
C LEU A 230 -1.12 27.99 1.66
N GLU A 231 0.16 27.64 1.60
CA GLU A 231 0.74 26.47 2.25
C GLU A 231 0.69 26.58 3.79
N GLU A 232 0.99 27.74 4.36
CA GLU A 232 1.09 27.90 5.81
C GLU A 232 -0.26 28.17 6.50
N ASN A 233 -1.20 28.84 5.82
CA ASN A 233 -2.40 29.38 6.46
C ASN A 233 -3.71 28.76 5.94
N VAL A 234 -3.76 28.38 4.66
CA VAL A 234 -5.00 27.87 4.03
C VAL A 234 -5.02 26.36 4.00
N LYS A 235 -3.95 25.75 3.48
CA LYS A 235 -3.84 24.31 3.25
C LYS A 235 -4.08 23.47 4.51
N PRO A 236 -3.59 23.84 5.72
CA PRO A 236 -3.87 23.06 6.93
C PRO A 236 -5.37 22.97 7.26
N ALA A 237 -6.12 24.06 7.05
CA ALA A 237 -7.56 24.06 7.27
C ALA A 237 -8.30 23.23 6.21
N VAL A 238 -7.87 23.35 4.95
CA VAL A 238 -8.42 22.58 3.83
C VAL A 238 -8.18 21.07 3.98
N GLN A 239 -6.98 20.67 4.41
CA GLN A 239 -6.64 19.27 4.71
C GLN A 239 -7.39 18.75 5.94
N ALA A 240 -7.60 19.58 6.97
CA ALA A 240 -8.45 19.22 8.10
C ALA A 240 -9.86 18.83 7.62
N ASP A 241 -10.42 19.58 6.68
CA ASP A 241 -11.71 19.32 6.03
C ASP A 241 -11.68 18.20 4.96
N GLY A 242 -10.52 17.57 4.72
CA GLY A 242 -10.37 16.46 3.80
C GLY A 242 -10.23 16.86 2.33
N GLY A 243 -9.88 18.11 2.04
CA GLY A 243 -9.52 18.57 0.71
C GLY A 243 -8.04 18.91 0.58
N ASN A 244 -7.67 19.45 -0.57
CA ASN A 244 -6.38 20.08 -0.78
C ASN A 244 -6.54 21.35 -1.63
N ILE A 245 -5.57 22.25 -1.51
CA ILE A 245 -5.46 23.44 -2.34
C ILE A 245 -4.05 23.51 -2.93
N ALA A 246 -3.98 23.78 -4.23
CA ALA A 246 -2.73 24.00 -4.93
C ALA A 246 -2.75 25.35 -5.67
N PHE A 247 -1.65 26.08 -5.60
CA PHE A 247 -1.43 27.24 -6.46
C PHE A 247 -1.28 26.81 -7.92
N GLN A 248 -1.98 27.47 -8.83
CA GLN A 248 -1.84 27.21 -10.26
C GLN A 248 -1.01 28.30 -10.94
N LYS A 249 -1.42 29.57 -10.79
CA LYS A 249 -0.73 30.73 -11.35
C LYS A 249 -1.24 32.03 -10.73
N TYR A 250 -0.47 33.09 -10.87
CA TYR A 250 -0.88 34.45 -10.58
C TYR A 250 -0.74 35.29 -11.86
N ASP A 251 -1.82 35.94 -12.27
CA ASP A 251 -1.87 36.84 -13.41
C ASP A 251 -1.67 38.28 -12.91
N GLN A 252 -0.49 38.85 -13.19
CA GLN A 252 -0.11 40.16 -12.68
C GLN A 252 -0.90 41.31 -13.33
N GLU A 253 -1.36 41.16 -14.58
CA GLU A 253 -2.09 42.20 -15.30
C GLU A 253 -3.51 42.37 -14.76
N SER A 254 -4.17 41.25 -14.46
CA SER A 254 -5.53 41.21 -13.93
C SER A 254 -5.61 41.15 -12.40
N ASN A 255 -4.49 40.92 -11.72
CA ASN A 255 -4.38 40.68 -10.28
C ASN A 255 -5.18 39.46 -9.80
N ILE A 256 -5.28 38.42 -10.64
CA ILE A 256 -6.05 37.20 -10.38
C ILE A 256 -5.12 36.06 -9.95
N VAL A 257 -5.41 35.45 -8.81
CA VAL A 257 -4.76 34.25 -8.30
C VAL A 257 -5.62 33.04 -8.64
N HIS A 258 -5.08 32.12 -9.44
CA HIS A 258 -5.75 30.86 -9.77
C HIS A 258 -5.27 29.75 -8.84
N VAL A 259 -6.23 29.07 -8.21
CA VAL A 259 -5.99 27.92 -7.33
C VAL A 259 -6.80 26.71 -7.80
N ILE A 260 -6.31 25.52 -7.49
CA ILE A 260 -6.98 24.25 -7.73
C ILE A 260 -7.45 23.70 -6.39
N LEU A 261 -8.74 23.38 -6.28
CA LEU A 261 -9.34 22.75 -5.11
C LEU A 261 -9.60 21.27 -5.40
N GLN A 262 -9.16 20.40 -4.50
CA GLN A 262 -9.22 18.94 -4.67
C GLN A 262 -9.89 18.28 -3.46
N GLY A 263 -10.30 17.02 -3.61
CA GLY A 263 -10.89 16.23 -2.54
C GLY A 263 -12.21 16.82 -2.04
N ALA A 264 -12.41 16.89 -0.73
CA ALA A 264 -13.68 17.37 -0.14
C ALA A 264 -14.05 18.81 -0.52
N CYS A 265 -13.07 19.63 -0.91
CA CYS A 265 -13.27 21.02 -1.30
C CYS A 265 -13.66 21.18 -2.78
N SER A 266 -13.60 20.11 -3.57
CA SER A 266 -14.03 20.07 -4.97
C SER A 266 -15.52 19.74 -5.09
N GLY A 267 -16.18 20.27 -6.12
CA GLY A 267 -17.49 19.79 -6.58
C GLY A 267 -18.73 20.22 -5.78
N CYS A 268 -18.58 20.98 -4.69
CA CYS A 268 -19.71 21.56 -3.93
C CYS A 268 -19.78 23.08 -4.14
N PRO A 269 -20.76 23.60 -4.91
CA PRO A 269 -20.83 25.03 -5.25
C PRO A 269 -20.84 25.97 -4.05
N SER A 270 -21.52 25.58 -2.95
CA SER A 270 -21.56 26.39 -1.72
C SER A 270 -20.22 26.44 -1.01
N SER A 271 -19.50 25.31 -0.96
CA SER A 271 -18.20 25.23 -0.29
C SER A 271 -17.13 25.93 -1.11
N THR A 272 -17.14 25.78 -2.44
CA THR A 272 -16.21 26.46 -3.35
C THR A 272 -16.34 27.97 -3.26
N PHE A 273 -17.58 28.52 -3.21
CA PHE A 273 -17.79 29.97 -3.10
C PHE A 273 -17.30 30.54 -1.76
N THR A 274 -17.67 29.92 -0.64
CA THR A 274 -17.23 30.38 0.68
C THR A 274 -15.72 30.28 0.84
N LEU A 275 -15.12 29.15 0.43
CA LEU A 275 -13.69 28.94 0.52
C LEU A 275 -12.92 29.94 -0.35
N LYS A 276 -13.35 30.14 -1.60
CA LYS A 276 -12.80 31.15 -2.51
C LYS A 276 -12.77 32.53 -1.85
N ASN A 277 -13.89 32.99 -1.29
CA ASN A 277 -13.96 34.30 -0.64
C ASN A 277 -13.07 34.38 0.61
N GLY A 278 -12.96 33.29 1.37
CA GLY A 278 -12.05 33.20 2.52
C GLY A 278 -10.58 33.33 2.11
N ILE A 279 -10.17 32.63 1.05
CA ILE A 279 -8.82 32.71 0.49
C ILE A 279 -8.55 34.12 -0.03
N GLU A 280 -9.49 34.70 -0.77
CA GLU A 280 -9.37 36.06 -1.30
C GLU A 280 -9.18 37.09 -0.18
N GLY A 281 -10.02 37.06 0.86
CA GLY A 281 -9.88 37.94 2.01
C GLY A 281 -8.55 37.77 2.76
N MET A 282 -8.08 36.54 2.91
CA MET A 282 -6.79 36.25 3.54
C MET A 282 -5.62 36.80 2.71
N LEU A 283 -5.60 36.55 1.41
CA LEU A 283 -4.55 37.05 0.52
C LEU A 283 -4.54 38.58 0.49
N ARG A 284 -5.70 39.23 0.38
CA ARG A 284 -5.81 40.70 0.45
C ARG A 284 -5.19 41.25 1.73
N HIS A 285 -5.54 40.65 2.87
CA HIS A 285 -5.03 41.07 4.17
C HIS A 285 -3.52 40.87 4.32
N MET A 286 -3.01 39.67 4.01
CA MET A 286 -1.62 39.31 4.22
C MET A 286 -0.66 39.95 3.21
N LEU A 287 -1.13 40.26 2.01
CA LEU A 287 -0.38 40.97 0.98
C LEU A 287 -0.61 42.49 1.02
N ASN A 288 -1.55 42.96 1.85
CA ASN A 288 -1.99 44.36 1.92
C ASN A 288 -2.35 44.92 0.54
N ASP A 289 -3.12 44.14 -0.23
CA ASP A 289 -3.55 44.46 -1.59
C ASP A 289 -5.03 44.08 -1.79
N GLU A 290 -5.91 45.07 -1.68
CA GLU A 290 -7.37 44.93 -1.85
C GLU A 290 -7.79 44.59 -3.29
N GLY A 291 -6.89 44.74 -4.27
CA GLY A 291 -7.18 44.45 -5.67
C GLY A 291 -7.11 42.96 -6.02
N ILE A 292 -6.63 42.10 -5.11
CA ILE A 292 -6.47 40.67 -5.38
C ILE A 292 -7.84 40.03 -5.56
N ILE A 293 -7.96 39.21 -6.60
CA ILE A 293 -9.11 38.36 -6.87
C ILE A 293 -8.64 36.92 -6.90
N VAL A 294 -9.41 36.00 -6.34
CA VAL A 294 -9.11 34.57 -6.42
C VAL A 294 -10.05 33.91 -7.42
N GLU A 295 -9.56 32.97 -8.21
CA GLU A 295 -10.37 32.05 -9.01
C GLU A 295 -10.02 30.61 -8.63
N ALA A 296 -11.04 29.83 -8.29
CA ALA A 296 -10.89 28.43 -7.91
C ALA A 296 -11.38 27.51 -9.03
N LEU A 297 -10.51 26.59 -9.45
CA LEU A 297 -10.83 25.50 -10.37
C LEU A 297 -11.03 24.21 -9.56
N ASN A 298 -12.00 23.40 -9.98
CA ASN A 298 -12.13 22.05 -9.43
C ASN A 298 -11.06 21.15 -10.08
N GLY A 299 -10.25 20.52 -9.23
CA GLY A 299 -9.30 19.47 -9.61
C GLY A 299 -9.96 18.32 -10.33
#